data_AF-A0A0D9XJS1-F1
#
_entry.id   AF-A0A0D9XJS1-F1
#
_cell.length_a   1.000
_cell.length_b   1.000
_cell.length_c   1.000
_cell.angle_alpha   90.00
_cell.angle_beta   90.00
_cell.angle_gamma   90.00
#
_symmetry.space_group_name_H-M   'P 1'
#
loop_
_entity.id
_entity.type
_entity.pdbx_description
1 polymer ?
#
loop_
_entity_poly.entity_id
_entity_poly.type
_entity_poly.pdbx_seq_one_letter_code
_entity_poly.pdbx_strand_id
1 'polypeptide(L)'
;METSQIPRVKLGTQGLEVSKLGFGCMGLTGVYNAPVPEEDGVAIIRHAFDAGITFFDTADAYGPHTNEVLLGKGTPDYVRACCEASLERLGVDYIDLYYQHRIDQSVPIEETMGELNKLVEEGKIKYVGLSEASADTIRRAHAVHPITAVQIEWSLWTRDIEEEIIPLCRELGIGIVPYSPLGRGFFAGRAAVHSIASESLLSKHPRYNGENLEKNKVFYKRLEEHATKYGCSPAQLALSWVLHQGDDVVPIPGTTKLKNLDDNIDAIKVKLSKEDLKEISAAVPAGEVAGSRVIGVLEPYSWSVANTPPPKAFQIPRVKLGTQGLEVSKLGFGCMGLSGVYNAPVPEEDGVAVIRHAFDAGALKHLPREKVQVATKFGIAGFDINGVLVKGTPDYVRACCEASLERLDVEYIDLYYQHRIDLTVPIEETMGELKKLVEEGKVKYVGLSEASSDTIRRAHAVHPITAVQIEWSLWARDIEEEIIPLCRELGIGIVPYSPLGSGFFAGMASVKTIPSESLLSLLPNMVAHRLNLPSLGSFIKGMMLFQSLVKNLDDNIAAVKVKLSKEDLKEISAAVPAGEVAGSRVIGALEPYSWRREYKGVPVNAMAGGT
;
A
#
# COMPACT_ATOMS: atom_id res chain seq x y z
N MET A 1 -34.55 1.88 41.97
CA MET A 1 -33.41 0.98 41.72
C MET A 1 -32.56 1.68 40.69
N GLU A 2 -31.34 2.09 41.02
CA GLU A 2 -30.41 2.60 40.00
C GLU A 2 -30.10 1.44 39.05
N THR A 3 -30.64 1.50 37.84
CA THR A 3 -30.25 0.60 36.75
C THR A 3 -28.77 0.86 36.48
N SER A 4 -27.90 -0.03 36.98
CA SER A 4 -26.46 -0.01 36.67
C SER A 4 -26.29 -0.12 35.15
N GLN A 5 -26.11 1.03 34.51
CA GLN A 5 -25.99 1.17 33.06
C GLN A 5 -24.73 0.40 32.59
N ILE A 6 -24.87 -0.42 31.55
CA ILE A 6 -23.72 -1.12 30.96
C ILE A 6 -22.71 -0.06 30.46
N PRO A 7 -21.42 -0.13 30.84
CA PRO A 7 -20.42 0.84 30.42
C PRO A 7 -20.32 0.93 28.90
N ARG A 8 -20.03 2.12 28.38
CA ARG A 8 -19.72 2.32 26.96
C ARG A 8 -18.21 2.34 26.75
N VAL A 9 -17.77 1.82 25.62
CA VAL A 9 -16.35 1.82 25.20
C VAL A 9 -16.22 2.22 23.74
N LYS A 10 -15.07 2.80 23.40
CA LYS A 10 -14.68 3.03 22.01
C LYS A 10 -14.19 1.72 21.41
N LEU A 11 -14.78 1.31 20.30
CA LEU A 11 -14.35 0.13 19.55
C LEU A 11 -13.48 0.59 18.39
N GLY A 12 -12.17 0.33 18.48
CA GLY A 12 -11.18 0.89 17.56
C GLY A 12 -10.98 2.40 17.71
N THR A 13 -10.33 3.01 16.72
CA THR A 13 -9.89 4.42 16.76
C THR A 13 -10.73 5.38 15.92
N GLN A 14 -11.73 4.87 15.19
CA GLN A 14 -12.50 5.67 14.21
C GLN A 14 -13.71 6.41 14.79
N GLY A 15 -13.99 6.22 16.08
CA GLY A 15 -15.08 6.92 16.78
C GLY A 15 -16.34 6.10 17.07
N LEU A 16 -16.36 4.81 16.71
CA LEU A 16 -17.46 3.91 17.09
C LEU A 16 -17.49 3.72 18.62
N GLU A 17 -18.64 3.97 19.23
CA GLU A 17 -18.90 3.69 20.64
C GLU A 17 -19.99 2.64 20.80
N VAL A 18 -19.74 1.64 21.65
CA VAL A 18 -20.61 0.49 21.88
C VAL A 18 -20.75 0.19 23.37
N SER A 19 -21.75 -0.61 23.74
CA SER A 19 -21.82 -1.20 25.08
C SER A 19 -20.66 -2.20 25.29
N LYS A 20 -20.08 -2.23 26.49
CA LYS A 20 -18.94 -3.11 26.85
C LYS A 20 -19.28 -4.61 26.73
N LEU A 21 -20.57 -4.93 26.70
CA LEU A 21 -21.11 -6.23 26.36
C LEU A 21 -22.02 -6.08 25.14
N GLY A 22 -21.77 -6.86 24.10
CA GLY A 22 -22.67 -6.96 22.95
C GLY A 22 -23.57 -8.20 23.04
N PHE A 23 -24.45 -8.37 22.05
CA PHE A 23 -25.37 -9.50 21.95
C PHE A 23 -25.26 -10.17 20.59
N GLY A 24 -24.91 -11.46 20.57
CA GLY A 24 -24.83 -12.26 19.34
C GLY A 24 -26.19 -12.87 18.97
N CYS A 25 -26.74 -12.51 17.80
CA CYS A 25 -28.10 -12.89 17.39
C CYS A 25 -28.20 -14.30 16.78
N MET A 26 -27.07 -14.96 16.46
CA MET A 26 -27.04 -16.28 15.80
C MET A 26 -27.91 -17.34 16.48
N GLY A 27 -28.01 -17.32 17.81
CA GLY A 27 -28.79 -18.28 18.58
C GLY A 27 -30.30 -18.20 18.31
N LEU A 28 -30.80 -17.04 17.88
CA LEU A 28 -32.22 -16.80 17.67
C LEU A 28 -32.75 -17.55 16.43
N THR A 29 -31.91 -17.77 15.42
CA THR A 29 -32.28 -18.40 14.14
C THR A 29 -31.84 -19.86 14.00
N GLY A 30 -31.31 -20.47 15.07
CA GLY A 30 -31.24 -21.93 15.20
C GLY A 30 -29.99 -22.63 14.66
N VAL A 31 -28.79 -22.16 14.99
CA VAL A 31 -27.53 -22.85 14.59
C VAL A 31 -27.09 -23.95 15.56
N TYR A 32 -27.02 -23.65 16.87
CA TYR A 32 -26.62 -24.64 17.90
C TYR A 32 -27.79 -25.27 18.64
N ASN A 33 -28.96 -24.63 18.58
CA ASN A 33 -30.20 -25.06 19.19
C ASN A 33 -31.33 -24.88 18.17
N ALA A 34 -32.55 -25.31 18.50
CA ALA A 34 -33.71 -24.93 17.70
C ALA A 34 -33.88 -23.40 17.64
N PRO A 35 -34.39 -22.84 16.51
CA PRO A 35 -34.74 -21.44 16.43
C PRO A 35 -35.81 -21.09 17.47
N VAL A 36 -35.79 -19.85 17.95
CA VAL A 36 -36.86 -19.35 18.83
C VAL A 36 -38.02 -18.81 17.99
N PRO A 37 -39.27 -18.83 18.50
CA PRO A 37 -40.35 -18.06 17.92
C PRO A 37 -39.96 -16.58 17.77
N GLU A 38 -40.43 -15.93 16.71
CA GLU A 38 -40.07 -14.54 16.39
C GLU A 38 -40.38 -13.57 17.55
N GLU A 39 -41.55 -13.72 18.18
CA GLU A 39 -41.97 -12.90 19.32
C GLU A 39 -41.00 -13.02 20.51
N ASP A 40 -40.50 -14.22 20.79
CA ASP A 40 -39.51 -14.46 21.85
C ASP A 40 -38.15 -13.85 21.49
N GLY A 41 -37.74 -13.96 20.22
CA GLY A 41 -36.52 -13.32 19.72
C GLY A 41 -36.57 -11.80 19.86
N VAL A 42 -37.70 -11.18 19.46
CA VAL A 42 -37.95 -9.75 19.61
C VAL A 42 -37.95 -9.34 21.09
N ALA A 43 -38.55 -10.13 21.97
CA ALA A 43 -38.55 -9.87 23.41
C ALA A 43 -37.13 -9.90 24.01
N ILE A 44 -36.29 -10.85 23.58
CA ILE A 44 -34.89 -10.94 24.03
C ILE A 44 -34.08 -9.74 23.55
N ILE A 45 -34.22 -9.33 22.29
CA ILE A 45 -33.52 -8.15 21.75
C ILE A 45 -33.95 -6.88 22.49
N ARG A 46 -35.25 -6.71 22.74
CA ARG A 46 -35.77 -5.57 23.52
C ARG A 46 -35.21 -5.58 24.94
N HIS A 47 -35.21 -6.73 25.61
CA HIS A 47 -34.66 -6.85 26.96
C HIS A 47 -33.15 -6.51 27.01
N ALA A 48 -32.38 -6.96 26.01
CA ALA A 48 -30.98 -6.59 25.88
C ALA A 48 -30.79 -5.07 25.74
N PHE A 49 -31.60 -4.43 24.89
CA PHE A 49 -31.58 -2.98 24.69
C PHE A 49 -31.96 -2.22 25.96
N ASP A 50 -33.04 -2.61 26.63
CA ASP A 50 -33.52 -1.99 27.88
C ASP A 50 -32.49 -2.12 29.01
N ALA A 51 -31.68 -3.19 29.00
CA ALA A 51 -30.56 -3.37 29.92
C ALA A 51 -29.31 -2.53 29.57
N GLY A 52 -29.32 -1.82 28.43
CA GLY A 52 -28.23 -0.95 27.99
C GLY A 52 -27.26 -1.58 26.98
N ILE A 53 -27.57 -2.76 26.42
CA ILE A 53 -26.80 -3.32 25.30
C ILE A 53 -27.17 -2.55 24.04
N THR A 54 -26.16 -1.96 23.39
CA THR A 54 -26.34 -1.20 22.15
C THR A 54 -25.54 -1.77 20.98
N PHE A 55 -24.91 -2.93 21.16
CA PHE A 55 -24.13 -3.60 20.12
C PHE A 55 -24.69 -4.99 19.84
N PHE A 56 -25.42 -5.09 18.74
CA PHE A 56 -26.09 -6.31 18.28
C PHE A 56 -25.32 -6.87 17.07
N ASP A 57 -24.83 -8.08 17.20
CA ASP A 57 -24.07 -8.78 16.16
C ASP A 57 -24.99 -9.76 15.41
N THR A 58 -24.94 -9.73 14.08
CA THR A 58 -25.71 -10.60 13.18
C THR A 58 -24.95 -10.83 11.88
N ALA A 59 -25.41 -11.77 11.05
CA ALA A 59 -24.82 -12.05 9.74
C ALA A 59 -25.89 -12.51 8.75
N ASP A 60 -25.63 -12.29 7.45
CA ASP A 60 -26.44 -12.83 6.35
C ASP A 60 -26.51 -14.37 6.34
N ALA A 61 -25.51 -15.04 6.92
CA ALA A 61 -25.47 -16.48 7.09
C ALA A 61 -26.36 -17.03 8.24
N TYR A 62 -26.95 -16.19 9.09
CA TYR A 62 -27.73 -16.65 10.26
C TYR A 62 -29.20 -16.89 9.91
N GLY A 63 -29.61 -18.16 9.76
CA GLY A 63 -31.00 -18.59 9.56
C GLY A 63 -31.24 -19.35 8.24
N PRO A 64 -32.47 -19.84 7.99
CA PRO A 64 -32.78 -20.55 6.76
C PRO A 64 -32.82 -19.55 5.58
N HIS A 65 -32.01 -19.82 4.56
CA HIS A 65 -32.02 -19.18 3.23
C HIS A 65 -31.17 -17.94 2.97
N THR A 66 -29.84 -18.06 3.14
CA THR A 66 -28.90 -17.37 2.22
C THR A 66 -27.64 -18.21 1.98
N ASN A 67 -27.76 -19.15 1.03
CA ASN A 67 -26.76 -19.93 0.27
C ASN A 67 -25.56 -20.58 1.00
N GLU A 68 -25.48 -21.92 0.89
CA GLU A 68 -24.28 -22.76 1.06
C GLU A 68 -23.19 -22.50 -0.02
N VAL A 69 -23.22 -21.32 -0.67
CA VAL A 69 -22.26 -20.83 -1.68
C VAL A 69 -21.67 -19.45 -1.29
N LEU A 70 -22.01 -18.92 -0.10
CA LEU A 70 -21.60 -17.57 0.37
C LEU A 70 -20.38 -17.54 1.31
N LEU A 71 -19.86 -18.71 1.71
CA LEU A 71 -18.70 -18.80 2.59
C LEU A 71 -17.41 -18.60 1.77
N GLY A 72 -16.96 -17.34 1.68
CA GLY A 72 -15.62 -17.02 1.20
C GLY A 72 -15.55 -16.37 -0.19
N LYS A 73 -16.56 -15.60 -0.61
CA LYS A 73 -16.41 -14.69 -1.75
C LYS A 73 -16.14 -13.27 -1.25
N GLY A 74 -15.01 -12.70 -1.67
CA GLY A 74 -14.54 -11.35 -1.33
C GLY A 74 -14.47 -10.43 -2.53
N THR A 75 -15.02 -10.83 -3.69
CA THR A 75 -14.99 -9.97 -4.87
C THR A 75 -15.79 -8.68 -4.63
N PRO A 76 -15.35 -7.53 -5.17
CA PRO A 76 -16.05 -6.25 -5.00
C PRO A 76 -17.56 -6.32 -5.28
N ASP A 77 -17.97 -6.88 -6.42
CA ASP A 77 -19.39 -6.98 -6.79
C ASP A 77 -20.22 -7.75 -5.77
N TYR A 78 -19.62 -8.80 -5.18
CA TYR A 78 -20.27 -9.62 -4.18
C TYR A 78 -20.40 -8.91 -2.83
N VAL A 79 -19.33 -8.23 -2.39
CA VAL A 79 -19.35 -7.39 -1.17
C VAL A 79 -20.47 -6.36 -1.24
N ARG A 80 -20.58 -5.65 -2.38
CA ARG A 80 -21.66 -4.68 -2.59
C ARG A 80 -23.04 -5.35 -2.56
N ALA A 81 -23.25 -6.42 -3.31
CA ALA A 81 -24.53 -7.12 -3.35
C ALA A 81 -24.98 -7.59 -1.94
N CYS A 82 -24.06 -8.13 -1.13
CA CYS A 82 -24.34 -8.52 0.24
C CYS A 82 -24.69 -7.33 1.15
N CYS A 83 -24.00 -6.20 1.00
CA CYS A 83 -24.29 -4.98 1.77
C CYS A 83 -25.70 -4.46 1.45
N GLU A 84 -26.04 -4.29 0.17
CA GLU A 84 -27.36 -3.81 -0.25
C GLU A 84 -28.48 -4.72 0.25
N ALA A 85 -28.32 -6.04 0.09
CA ALA A 85 -29.31 -7.00 0.55
C ALA A 85 -29.43 -7.02 2.10
N SER A 86 -28.36 -6.69 2.82
CA SER A 86 -28.41 -6.56 4.29
C SER A 86 -29.15 -5.31 4.73
N LEU A 87 -28.93 -4.18 4.07
CA LEU A 87 -29.68 -2.94 4.31
C LEU A 87 -31.18 -3.16 4.10
N GLU A 88 -31.56 -3.83 3.01
CA GLU A 88 -32.95 -4.19 2.71
C GLU A 88 -33.56 -5.09 3.79
N ARG A 89 -32.89 -6.19 4.16
CA ARG A 89 -33.38 -7.12 5.18
C ARG A 89 -33.52 -6.48 6.56
N LEU A 90 -32.60 -5.59 6.92
CA LEU A 90 -32.61 -4.88 8.20
C LEU A 90 -33.63 -3.73 8.20
N GLY A 91 -34.04 -3.25 7.03
CA GLY A 91 -34.91 -2.09 6.90
C GLY A 91 -34.25 -0.80 7.39
N VAL A 92 -32.94 -0.64 7.13
CA VAL A 92 -32.14 0.52 7.58
C VAL A 92 -31.40 1.16 6.41
N ASP A 93 -31.13 2.46 6.51
CA ASP A 93 -30.40 3.22 5.48
C ASP A 93 -28.88 3.03 5.56
N TYR A 94 -28.36 2.62 6.73
CA TYR A 94 -26.94 2.36 6.93
C TYR A 94 -26.70 1.25 7.96
N ILE A 95 -25.54 0.60 7.89
CA ILE A 95 -25.02 -0.34 8.91
C ILE A 95 -23.86 0.33 9.66
N ASP A 96 -23.86 0.31 11.00
CA ASP A 96 -22.78 0.93 11.76
C ASP A 96 -21.43 0.21 11.51
N LEU A 97 -21.38 -1.12 11.68
CA LEU A 97 -20.14 -1.89 11.50
C LEU A 97 -20.40 -3.10 10.60
N TYR A 98 -19.72 -3.15 9.45
CA TYR A 98 -19.90 -4.22 8.46
C TYR A 98 -18.61 -5.04 8.32
N TYR A 99 -18.75 -6.37 8.42
CA TYR A 99 -17.62 -7.30 8.44
C TYR A 99 -17.47 -8.06 7.14
N GLN A 100 -16.23 -8.27 6.70
CA GLN A 100 -15.93 -9.48 5.92
C GLN A 100 -15.92 -10.68 6.88
N HIS A 101 -16.97 -11.49 6.83
CA HIS A 101 -17.21 -12.57 7.80
C HIS A 101 -16.16 -13.70 7.73
N ARG A 102 -15.72 -14.06 6.53
CA ARG A 102 -14.60 -15.00 6.28
C ARG A 102 -13.76 -14.48 5.13
N ILE A 103 -12.45 -14.71 5.21
CA ILE A 103 -11.50 -14.26 4.19
C ILE A 103 -11.59 -15.14 2.95
N ASP A 104 -11.75 -14.50 1.80
CA ASP A 104 -11.62 -15.14 0.48
C ASP A 104 -10.14 -15.23 0.11
N GLN A 105 -9.59 -16.44 0.19
CA GLN A 105 -8.18 -16.72 -0.11
C GLN A 105 -7.85 -16.65 -1.62
N SER A 106 -8.84 -16.39 -2.49
CA SER A 106 -8.64 -16.25 -3.94
C SER A 106 -8.57 -14.80 -4.42
N VAL A 107 -8.93 -13.83 -3.57
CA VAL A 107 -9.00 -12.40 -3.89
C VAL A 107 -8.01 -11.63 -3.02
N PRO A 108 -7.14 -10.77 -3.58
CA PRO A 108 -6.31 -9.89 -2.77
C PRO A 108 -7.17 -9.03 -1.84
N ILE A 109 -6.82 -8.96 -0.56
CA ILE A 109 -7.63 -8.23 0.43
C ILE A 109 -7.84 -6.77 0.06
N GLU A 110 -6.90 -6.16 -0.65
CA GLU A 110 -6.97 -4.78 -1.12
C GLU A 110 -8.14 -4.54 -2.08
N GLU A 111 -8.52 -5.54 -2.89
CA GLU A 111 -9.70 -5.44 -3.77
C GLU A 111 -11.00 -5.43 -2.94
N THR A 112 -11.09 -6.30 -1.93
CA THR A 112 -12.23 -6.36 -1.01
C THR A 112 -12.37 -5.04 -0.24
N MET A 113 -11.26 -4.57 0.34
CA MET A 113 -11.21 -3.34 1.13
C MET A 113 -11.46 -2.09 0.30
N GLY A 114 -11.04 -2.08 -0.97
CA GLY A 114 -11.34 -1.00 -1.90
C GLY A 114 -12.85 -0.82 -2.12
N GLU A 115 -13.62 -1.92 -2.13
CA GLU A 115 -15.07 -1.83 -2.23
C GLU A 115 -15.75 -1.42 -0.91
N LEU A 116 -15.28 -1.96 0.22
CA LEU A 116 -15.76 -1.55 1.54
C LEU A 116 -15.53 -0.06 1.77
N ASN A 117 -14.40 0.49 1.35
CA ASN A 117 -14.14 1.93 1.42
C ASN A 117 -15.16 2.75 0.61
N LYS A 118 -15.55 2.30 -0.59
CA LYS A 118 -16.61 2.99 -1.36
C LYS A 118 -17.95 2.96 -0.64
N LEU A 119 -18.31 1.84 -0.02
CA LEU A 119 -19.54 1.74 0.76
C LEU A 119 -19.53 2.68 1.98
N VAL A 120 -18.35 2.92 2.57
CA VAL A 120 -18.16 3.95 3.61
C VAL A 120 -18.36 5.35 3.04
N GLU A 121 -17.73 5.68 1.90
CA GLU A 121 -17.87 6.97 1.22
C GLU A 121 -19.31 7.26 0.79
N GLU A 122 -20.06 6.23 0.39
CA GLU A 122 -21.49 6.29 0.05
C GLU A 122 -22.40 6.42 1.28
N GLY A 123 -21.87 6.26 2.50
CA GLY A 123 -22.63 6.31 3.75
C GLY A 123 -23.50 5.08 4.03
N LYS A 124 -23.34 4.00 3.25
CA LYS A 124 -24.08 2.73 3.44
C LYS A 124 -23.58 1.93 4.64
N ILE A 125 -22.30 2.05 4.93
CA ILE A 125 -21.69 1.52 6.14
C ILE A 125 -20.87 2.62 6.82
N LYS A 126 -20.77 2.63 8.15
CA LYS A 126 -19.92 3.64 8.85
C LYS A 126 -18.52 3.14 9.14
N TYR A 127 -18.40 1.87 9.51
CA TYR A 127 -17.17 1.25 9.97
C TYR A 127 -16.96 -0.12 9.33
N VAL A 128 -15.71 -0.50 9.15
CA VAL A 128 -15.32 -1.79 8.55
C VAL A 128 -14.71 -2.70 9.60
N GLY A 129 -15.10 -3.97 9.59
CA GLY A 129 -14.51 -5.02 10.41
C GLY A 129 -14.05 -6.22 9.60
N LEU A 130 -13.19 -7.04 10.20
CA LEU A 130 -12.80 -8.34 9.66
C LEU A 130 -13.14 -9.45 10.66
N SER A 131 -13.43 -10.65 10.17
CA SER A 131 -13.63 -11.82 11.01
C SER A 131 -12.73 -12.97 10.55
N GLU A 132 -12.11 -13.64 11.53
CA GLU A 132 -11.22 -14.80 11.30
C GLU A 132 -10.13 -14.53 10.24
N ALA A 133 -9.50 -13.35 10.34
CA ALA A 133 -8.43 -12.91 9.45
C ALA A 133 -7.04 -13.19 10.03
N SER A 134 -6.08 -13.54 9.15
CA SER A 134 -4.68 -13.66 9.54
C SER A 134 -4.03 -12.30 9.82
N ALA A 135 -2.87 -12.30 10.47
CA ALA A 135 -2.12 -11.07 10.72
C ALA A 135 -1.71 -10.33 9.43
N ASP A 136 -1.26 -11.05 8.40
CA ASP A 136 -0.93 -10.47 7.09
C ASP A 136 -2.15 -9.77 6.47
N THR A 137 -3.30 -10.48 6.44
CA THR A 137 -4.55 -9.95 5.90
C THR A 137 -4.99 -8.71 6.68
N ILE A 138 -4.91 -8.71 8.02
CA ILE A 138 -5.25 -7.55 8.85
C ILE A 138 -4.35 -6.35 8.52
N ARG A 139 -3.02 -6.52 8.48
CA ARG A 139 -2.08 -5.43 8.19
C ARG A 139 -2.35 -4.81 6.83
N ARG A 140 -2.51 -5.65 5.80
CA ARG A 140 -2.77 -5.21 4.43
C ARG A 140 -4.13 -4.54 4.27
N ALA A 141 -5.16 -5.08 4.91
CA ALA A 141 -6.49 -4.48 4.89
C ALA A 141 -6.49 -3.09 5.54
N HIS A 142 -5.87 -2.98 6.72
CA HIS A 142 -5.80 -1.75 7.49
C HIS A 142 -5.02 -0.64 6.75
N ALA A 143 -4.04 -1.01 5.92
CA ALA A 143 -3.32 -0.07 5.06
C ALA A 143 -4.19 0.52 3.94
N VAL A 144 -5.28 -0.15 3.53
CA VAL A 144 -6.22 0.36 2.52
C VAL A 144 -7.32 1.21 3.15
N HIS A 145 -7.92 0.73 4.25
CA HIS A 145 -8.92 1.46 5.01
C HIS A 145 -8.85 1.04 6.49
N PRO A 146 -8.98 1.96 7.46
CA PRO A 146 -8.88 1.63 8.89
C PRO A 146 -9.90 0.56 9.32
N ILE A 147 -9.39 -0.58 9.77
CA ILE A 147 -10.22 -1.63 10.39
C ILE A 147 -10.62 -1.18 11.79
N THR A 148 -11.93 -1.14 12.05
CA THR A 148 -12.49 -0.74 13.35
C THR A 148 -12.47 -1.89 14.34
N ALA A 149 -12.79 -3.11 13.90
CA ALA A 149 -12.81 -4.28 14.76
C ALA A 149 -12.40 -5.57 14.05
N VAL A 150 -11.75 -6.47 14.80
CA VAL A 150 -11.57 -7.87 14.42
C VAL A 150 -12.44 -8.75 15.32
N GLN A 151 -13.36 -9.48 14.70
CA GLN A 151 -14.19 -10.48 15.37
C GLN A 151 -13.51 -11.85 15.27
N ILE A 152 -13.27 -12.50 16.41
CA ILE A 152 -12.48 -13.75 16.44
C ILE A 152 -12.80 -14.58 17.70
N GLU A 153 -12.59 -15.90 17.66
CA GLU A 153 -12.85 -16.74 18.84
C GLU A 153 -11.83 -16.45 19.95
N TRP A 154 -12.31 -16.01 21.12
CA TRP A 154 -11.45 -15.84 22.30
C TRP A 154 -12.22 -16.16 23.58
N SER A 155 -11.69 -17.10 24.36
CA SER A 155 -12.24 -17.51 25.65
C SER A 155 -11.16 -18.21 26.46
N LEU A 156 -11.46 -18.58 27.72
CA LEU A 156 -10.60 -19.50 28.48
C LEU A 156 -10.29 -20.81 27.74
N TRP A 157 -11.16 -21.21 26.80
CA TRP A 157 -11.03 -22.42 26.00
C TRP A 157 -10.14 -22.28 24.76
N THR A 158 -9.99 -21.07 24.25
CA THR A 158 -9.41 -20.80 22.92
C THR A 158 -8.62 -19.51 23.03
N ARG A 159 -7.28 -19.64 23.04
CA ARG A 159 -6.33 -18.55 23.33
C ARG A 159 -5.16 -18.49 22.33
N ASP A 160 -5.28 -19.18 21.20
CA ASP A 160 -4.26 -19.25 20.14
C ASP A 160 -3.98 -17.90 19.47
N ILE A 161 -4.87 -16.93 19.62
CA ILE A 161 -4.74 -15.58 19.06
C ILE A 161 -3.88 -14.62 19.91
N GLU A 162 -3.58 -15.00 21.17
CA GLU A 162 -2.92 -14.11 22.15
C GLU A 162 -1.49 -13.74 21.78
N GLU A 163 -0.81 -14.59 21.00
CA GLU A 163 0.58 -14.38 20.59
C GLU A 163 0.72 -13.40 19.41
N GLU A 164 -0.24 -13.38 18.50
CA GLU A 164 -0.09 -12.69 17.21
C GLU A 164 -1.20 -11.67 16.93
N ILE A 165 -2.47 -12.08 16.97
CA ILE A 165 -3.60 -11.23 16.56
C ILE A 165 -3.89 -10.15 17.61
N ILE A 166 -3.85 -10.50 18.90
CA ILE A 166 -4.14 -9.53 19.97
C ILE A 166 -3.10 -8.39 20.01
N PRO A 167 -1.77 -8.65 20.00
CA PRO A 167 -0.77 -7.60 19.91
C PRO A 167 -0.93 -6.75 18.64
N LEU A 168 -1.20 -7.38 17.50
CA LEU A 168 -1.41 -6.68 16.23
C LEU A 168 -2.61 -5.71 16.28
N CYS A 169 -3.76 -6.16 16.80
CA CYS A 169 -4.94 -5.32 16.90
C CYS A 169 -4.64 -4.09 17.78
N ARG A 170 -3.91 -4.27 18.88
CA ARG A 170 -3.50 -3.18 19.77
C ARG A 170 -2.50 -2.24 19.13
N GLU A 171 -1.53 -2.76 18.38
CA GLU A 171 -0.55 -1.99 17.60
C GLU A 171 -1.26 -1.04 16.62
N LEU A 172 -2.30 -1.54 15.94
CA LEU A 172 -3.06 -0.80 14.92
C LEU A 172 -4.27 -0.02 15.48
N GLY A 173 -4.54 -0.09 16.79
CA GLY A 173 -5.70 0.55 17.40
C GLY A 173 -7.06 -0.03 16.94
N ILE A 174 -7.10 -1.33 16.68
CA ILE A 174 -8.28 -2.09 16.24
C ILE A 174 -8.98 -2.70 17.48
N GLY A 175 -10.31 -2.57 17.56
CA GLY A 175 -11.10 -3.22 18.62
C GLY A 175 -11.18 -4.74 18.43
N ILE A 176 -11.33 -5.49 19.53
CA ILE A 176 -11.41 -6.95 19.51
C ILE A 176 -12.82 -7.37 19.92
N VAL A 177 -13.48 -8.19 19.10
CA VAL A 177 -14.84 -8.67 19.36
C VAL A 177 -14.82 -10.20 19.54
N PRO A 178 -14.67 -10.70 20.76
CA PRO A 178 -14.69 -12.14 21.03
C PRO A 178 -16.04 -12.77 20.76
N TYR A 179 -16.09 -13.74 19.85
CA TYR A 179 -17.21 -14.64 19.73
C TYR A 179 -16.98 -15.92 20.55
N SER A 180 -18.07 -16.60 20.93
CA SER A 180 -18.04 -17.79 21.81
C SER A 180 -17.25 -17.61 23.13
N PRO A 181 -17.41 -16.49 23.86
CA PRO A 181 -16.64 -16.22 25.09
C PRO A 181 -16.84 -17.28 26.19
N LEU A 182 -17.94 -18.04 26.13
CA LEU A 182 -18.27 -19.14 27.04
C LEU A 182 -17.82 -20.52 26.55
N GLY A 183 -16.89 -20.60 25.59
CA GLY A 183 -16.42 -21.86 25.03
C GLY A 183 -17.54 -22.63 24.31
N ARG A 184 -18.33 -21.92 23.49
CA ARG A 184 -19.51 -22.46 22.77
C ARG A 184 -20.59 -23.05 23.72
N GLY A 185 -20.64 -22.55 24.95
CA GLY A 185 -21.57 -22.95 26.00
C GLY A 185 -20.98 -23.95 27.02
N PHE A 186 -19.74 -24.41 26.83
CA PHE A 186 -19.08 -25.35 27.74
C PHE A 186 -19.04 -24.84 29.18
N PHE A 187 -18.64 -23.58 29.38
CA PHE A 187 -18.61 -22.95 30.71
C PHE A 187 -19.98 -22.51 31.22
N ALA A 188 -21.03 -22.63 30.40
CA ALA A 188 -22.42 -22.53 30.83
C ALA A 188 -23.05 -23.89 31.14
N GLY A 189 -22.23 -24.92 31.35
CA GLY A 189 -22.66 -26.27 31.75
C GLY A 189 -23.04 -27.18 30.58
N ARG A 190 -22.97 -26.72 29.32
CA ARG A 190 -23.25 -27.56 28.15
C ARG A 190 -22.18 -28.65 28.02
N ALA A 191 -22.60 -29.90 27.84
CA ALA A 191 -21.78 -31.13 27.84
C ALA A 191 -21.04 -31.45 29.14
N ALA A 192 -20.63 -30.43 29.89
CA ALA A 192 -20.01 -30.60 31.20
C ALA A 192 -21.02 -31.10 32.24
N VAL A 193 -22.24 -30.56 32.22
CA VAL A 193 -23.34 -30.85 33.15
C VAL A 193 -24.57 -31.39 32.41
N HIS A 194 -24.89 -30.82 31.26
CA HIS A 194 -26.06 -31.17 30.45
C HIS A 194 -25.66 -31.93 29.18
N SER A 195 -26.52 -32.82 28.67
CA SER A 195 -26.29 -33.45 27.37
C SER A 195 -26.38 -32.45 26.21
N ILE A 196 -25.67 -32.74 25.12
CA ILE A 196 -25.87 -32.05 23.84
C ILE A 196 -26.89 -32.85 23.04
N ALA A 197 -27.85 -32.16 22.44
CA ALA A 197 -28.80 -32.79 21.54
C ALA A 197 -28.08 -33.36 20.30
N SER A 198 -28.40 -34.58 19.87
CA SER A 198 -27.63 -35.29 18.84
C SER A 198 -27.66 -34.56 17.48
N GLU A 199 -28.74 -33.82 17.22
CA GLU A 199 -28.95 -32.99 16.04
C GLU A 199 -28.15 -31.67 16.04
N SER A 200 -27.59 -31.25 17.18
CA SER A 200 -26.81 -30.01 17.27
C SER A 200 -25.48 -30.14 16.53
N LEU A 201 -25.09 -29.12 15.76
CA LEU A 201 -23.76 -29.07 15.13
C LEU A 201 -22.61 -29.16 16.14
N LEU A 202 -22.84 -28.81 17.41
CA LEU A 202 -21.84 -28.94 18.47
C LEU A 202 -21.49 -30.40 18.78
N SER A 203 -22.36 -31.37 18.46
CA SER A 203 -22.05 -32.80 18.60
C SER A 203 -20.94 -33.26 17.63
N LYS A 204 -20.64 -32.47 16.61
CA LYS A 204 -19.55 -32.74 15.66
C LYS A 204 -18.25 -32.01 16.02
N HIS A 205 -18.29 -31.13 17.01
CA HIS A 205 -17.15 -30.29 17.35
C HIS A 205 -16.08 -31.11 18.11
N PRO A 206 -14.80 -31.08 17.70
CA PRO A 206 -13.77 -31.99 18.23
C PRO A 206 -13.63 -32.00 19.75
N ARG A 207 -13.80 -30.85 20.39
CA ARG A 207 -13.72 -30.68 21.86
C ARG A 207 -14.90 -31.28 22.65
N TYR A 208 -16.00 -31.60 21.98
CA TYR A 208 -17.20 -32.21 22.58
C TYR A 208 -17.28 -33.73 22.35
N ASN A 209 -16.25 -34.34 21.74
CA ASN A 209 -16.29 -35.75 21.33
C ASN A 209 -15.41 -36.64 22.21
N GLY A 210 -15.97 -37.79 22.62
CA GLY A 210 -15.24 -38.91 23.24
C GLY A 210 -14.28 -38.48 24.36
N GLU A 211 -13.02 -38.92 24.25
CA GLU A 211 -11.98 -38.62 25.24
C GLU A 211 -11.66 -37.13 25.40
N ASN A 212 -11.86 -36.32 24.34
CA ASN A 212 -11.59 -34.88 24.43
C ASN A 212 -12.54 -34.22 25.44
N LEU A 213 -13.83 -34.56 25.39
CA LEU A 213 -14.82 -34.02 26.32
C LEU A 213 -14.50 -34.42 27.77
N GLU A 214 -14.11 -35.66 28.01
CA GLU A 214 -13.77 -36.13 29.36
C GLU A 214 -12.52 -35.44 29.92
N LYS A 215 -11.47 -35.25 29.11
CA LYS A 215 -10.29 -34.44 29.50
C LYS A 215 -10.69 -33.01 29.83
N ASN A 216 -11.55 -32.45 29.00
CA ASN A 216 -12.00 -31.08 29.10
C ASN A 216 -12.88 -30.80 30.33
N LYS A 217 -13.73 -31.74 30.76
CA LYS A 217 -14.61 -31.60 31.94
C LYS A 217 -13.88 -31.22 33.22
N VAL A 218 -12.60 -31.59 33.35
CA VAL A 218 -11.74 -31.20 34.49
C VAL A 218 -11.66 -29.68 34.62
N PHE A 219 -11.56 -28.96 33.50
CA PHE A 219 -11.47 -27.51 33.48
C PHE A 219 -12.77 -26.82 33.90
N TYR A 220 -13.93 -27.39 33.54
CA TYR A 220 -15.22 -26.89 34.03
C TYR A 220 -15.28 -26.96 35.56
N LYS A 221 -14.90 -28.10 36.15
CA LYS A 221 -14.91 -28.29 37.61
C LYS A 221 -13.97 -27.31 38.32
N ARG A 222 -12.75 -27.13 37.80
CA ARG A 222 -11.81 -26.13 38.33
C ARG A 222 -12.42 -24.72 38.29
N LEU A 223 -13.02 -24.34 37.16
CA LEU A 223 -13.63 -23.02 37.05
C LEU A 223 -14.84 -22.86 37.99
N GLU A 224 -15.62 -23.91 38.19
CA GLU A 224 -16.73 -23.95 39.16
C GLU A 224 -16.25 -23.73 40.60
N GLU A 225 -15.16 -24.38 41.00
CA GLU A 225 -14.52 -24.15 42.30
C GLU A 225 -14.08 -22.69 42.44
N HIS A 226 -13.40 -22.11 41.44
CA HIS A 226 -13.00 -20.70 41.46
C HIS A 226 -14.20 -19.74 41.47
N ALA A 227 -15.30 -20.06 40.79
CA ALA A 227 -16.49 -19.20 40.72
C ALA A 227 -17.13 -18.98 42.10
N THR A 228 -17.00 -19.94 43.03
CA THR A 228 -17.46 -19.80 44.42
C THR A 228 -16.80 -18.64 45.16
N LYS A 229 -15.50 -18.38 44.91
CA LYS A 229 -14.73 -17.25 45.48
C LYS A 229 -15.36 -15.89 45.17
N TYR A 230 -16.02 -15.77 44.01
CA TYR A 230 -16.61 -14.53 43.52
C TYR A 230 -18.14 -14.51 43.64
N GLY A 231 -18.75 -15.56 44.20
CA GLY A 231 -20.21 -15.65 44.32
C GLY A 231 -20.94 -15.59 42.98
N CYS A 232 -20.33 -16.11 41.91
CA CYS A 232 -20.88 -16.09 40.56
C CYS A 232 -20.94 -17.49 39.95
N SER A 233 -21.61 -17.63 38.81
CA SER A 233 -21.62 -18.88 38.03
C SER A 233 -20.32 -19.07 37.23
N PRO A 234 -19.98 -20.30 36.79
CA PRO A 234 -18.84 -20.53 35.91
C PRO A 234 -18.93 -19.74 34.59
N ALA A 235 -20.16 -19.56 34.07
CA ALA A 235 -20.42 -18.76 32.87
C ALA A 235 -20.09 -17.28 33.10
N GLN A 236 -20.54 -16.73 34.24
CA GLN A 236 -20.21 -15.35 34.62
C GLN A 236 -18.71 -15.18 34.80
N LEU A 237 -18.02 -16.10 35.48
CA LEU A 237 -16.57 -16.01 35.66
C LEU A 237 -15.82 -16.07 34.33
N ALA A 238 -16.21 -16.97 33.42
CA ALA A 238 -15.62 -17.09 32.09
C ALA A 238 -15.81 -15.81 31.25
N LEU A 239 -17.03 -15.25 31.24
CA LEU A 239 -17.32 -14.00 30.51
C LEU A 239 -16.59 -12.82 31.14
N SER A 240 -16.54 -12.76 32.47
CA SER A 240 -15.81 -11.72 33.22
C SER A 240 -14.33 -11.74 32.89
N TRP A 241 -13.72 -12.92 32.78
CA TRP A 241 -12.33 -13.07 32.37
C TRP A 241 -12.09 -12.45 30.99
N VAL A 242 -12.99 -12.64 30.02
CA VAL A 242 -12.89 -12.02 28.68
C VAL A 242 -13.04 -10.50 28.76
N LEU A 243 -14.02 -10.01 29.51
CA LEU A 243 -14.27 -8.57 29.70
C LEU A 243 -13.06 -7.83 30.30
N HIS A 244 -12.25 -8.50 31.11
CA HIS A 244 -11.07 -7.93 31.77
C HIS A 244 -9.78 -8.02 30.92
N GLN A 245 -9.83 -8.58 29.71
CA GLN A 245 -8.63 -8.66 28.85
C GLN A 245 -8.17 -7.30 28.31
N GLY A 246 -9.06 -6.29 28.31
CA GLY A 246 -8.73 -4.91 27.93
C GLY A 246 -9.96 -4.07 27.65
N ASP A 247 -9.81 -2.75 27.62
CA ASP A 247 -10.91 -1.80 27.31
C ASP A 247 -11.37 -1.91 25.85
N ASP A 248 -10.46 -2.33 24.97
CA ASP A 248 -10.59 -2.63 23.54
C ASP A 248 -11.40 -3.90 23.23
N VAL A 249 -11.81 -4.67 24.25
CA VAL A 249 -12.48 -5.97 24.09
C VAL A 249 -13.98 -5.88 24.33
N VAL A 250 -14.81 -6.30 23.37
CA VAL A 250 -16.28 -6.32 23.49
C VAL A 250 -16.84 -7.70 23.10
N PRO A 251 -17.06 -8.62 24.06
CA PRO A 251 -17.60 -9.93 23.76
C PRO A 251 -19.08 -9.87 23.38
N ILE A 252 -19.51 -10.82 22.54
CA ILE A 252 -20.88 -10.91 22.00
C ILE A 252 -21.55 -12.25 22.35
N PRO A 253 -21.75 -12.59 23.65
CA PRO A 253 -22.44 -13.83 24.00
C PRO A 253 -23.90 -13.79 23.52
N GLY A 254 -24.30 -14.81 22.77
CA GLY A 254 -25.69 -15.02 22.36
C GLY A 254 -26.44 -15.96 23.30
N THR A 255 -27.76 -15.77 23.41
CA THR A 255 -28.63 -16.66 24.21
C THR A 255 -30.06 -16.64 23.68
N THR A 256 -30.80 -17.72 23.95
CA THR A 256 -32.24 -17.88 23.65
C THR A 256 -33.13 -17.76 24.89
N LYS A 257 -32.54 -17.42 26.05
CA LYS A 257 -33.25 -17.35 27.35
C LYS A 257 -32.93 -16.04 28.05
N LEU A 258 -33.98 -15.35 28.54
CA LEU A 258 -33.85 -14.09 29.29
C LEU A 258 -32.96 -14.24 30.54
N LYS A 259 -33.14 -15.30 31.33
CA LYS A 259 -32.30 -15.55 32.51
C LYS A 259 -30.79 -15.58 32.17
N ASN A 260 -30.43 -16.23 31.06
CA ASN A 260 -29.02 -16.30 30.65
C ASN A 260 -28.51 -14.93 30.17
N LEU A 261 -29.39 -14.08 29.63
CA LEU A 261 -29.05 -12.71 29.25
C LEU A 261 -28.78 -11.88 30.50
N ASP A 262 -29.62 -12.01 31.53
CA ASP A 262 -29.38 -11.38 32.85
C ASP A 262 -28.08 -11.87 33.48
N ASP A 263 -27.83 -13.19 33.46
CA ASP A 263 -26.58 -13.77 33.97
C ASP A 263 -25.36 -13.19 33.23
N ASN A 264 -25.44 -13.00 31.89
CA ASN A 264 -24.37 -12.39 31.10
C ASN A 264 -24.16 -10.91 31.46
N ILE A 265 -25.24 -10.14 31.67
CA ILE A 265 -25.17 -8.73 32.08
C ILE A 265 -24.50 -8.62 33.45
N ASP A 266 -24.86 -9.50 34.38
CA ASP A 266 -24.31 -9.53 35.74
C ASP A 266 -22.81 -9.87 35.77
N ALA A 267 -22.26 -10.50 34.72
CA ALA A 267 -20.81 -10.75 34.62
C ALA A 267 -19.99 -9.44 34.65
N ILE A 268 -20.53 -8.30 34.20
CA ILE A 268 -19.84 -6.99 34.24
C ILE A 268 -19.56 -6.53 35.69
N LYS A 269 -20.35 -7.02 36.65
CA LYS A 269 -20.23 -6.66 38.07
C LYS A 269 -19.09 -7.39 38.76
N VAL A 270 -18.66 -8.53 38.25
CA VAL A 270 -17.51 -9.29 38.78
C VAL A 270 -16.25 -8.46 38.54
N LYS A 271 -15.44 -8.24 39.57
CA LYS A 271 -14.17 -7.50 39.47
C LYS A 271 -13.01 -8.46 39.70
N LEU A 272 -12.09 -8.52 38.74
CA LEU A 272 -10.94 -9.42 38.77
C LEU A 272 -9.64 -8.61 38.81
N SER A 273 -8.77 -8.91 39.78
CA SER A 273 -7.40 -8.38 39.82
C SER A 273 -6.50 -9.07 38.78
N LYS A 274 -5.28 -8.56 38.58
CA LYS A 274 -4.30 -9.20 37.68
C LYS A 274 -3.92 -10.60 38.18
N GLU A 275 -3.83 -10.77 39.50
CA GLU A 275 -3.57 -12.04 40.17
C GLU A 275 -4.73 -13.02 39.96
N ASP A 276 -5.98 -12.55 40.08
CA ASP A 276 -7.17 -13.36 39.82
C ASP A 276 -7.21 -13.84 38.37
N LEU A 277 -6.91 -12.95 37.41
CA LEU A 277 -6.84 -13.32 35.99
C LEU A 277 -5.79 -14.40 35.73
N LYS A 278 -4.61 -14.30 36.36
CA LYS A 278 -3.57 -15.32 36.28
C LYS A 278 -4.03 -16.65 36.88
N GLU A 279 -4.67 -16.62 38.05
CA GLU A 279 -5.22 -17.81 38.73
C GLU A 279 -6.27 -18.50 37.85
N ILE A 280 -7.26 -17.76 37.33
CA ILE A 280 -8.32 -18.28 36.47
C ILE A 280 -7.74 -18.82 35.16
N SER A 281 -6.73 -18.16 34.58
CA SER A 281 -6.07 -18.61 33.36
C SER A 281 -5.26 -19.89 33.56
N ALA A 282 -4.73 -20.11 34.78
CA ALA A 282 -4.03 -21.33 35.17
C ALA A 282 -5.00 -22.49 35.45
N ALA A 283 -6.26 -22.19 35.83
CA ALA A 283 -7.31 -23.20 35.97
C ALA A 283 -7.66 -23.86 34.63
N VAL A 284 -7.48 -23.14 33.52
CA VAL A 284 -7.72 -23.60 32.14
C VAL A 284 -6.51 -23.30 31.25
N PRO A 285 -5.41 -24.10 31.33
CA PRO A 285 -4.22 -23.88 30.53
C PRO A 285 -4.51 -24.02 29.03
N ALA A 286 -4.14 -23.02 28.22
CA ALA A 286 -4.47 -22.98 26.79
C ALA A 286 -4.00 -24.23 26.01
N GLY A 287 -2.79 -24.70 26.32
CA GLY A 287 -2.17 -25.87 25.67
C GLY A 287 -2.71 -27.23 26.12
N GLU A 288 -3.57 -27.28 27.15
CA GLU A 288 -4.12 -28.54 27.67
C GLU A 288 -5.57 -28.80 27.22
N VAL A 289 -6.22 -27.84 26.55
CA VAL A 289 -7.58 -28.03 26.02
C VAL A 289 -7.56 -29.06 24.89
N ALA A 290 -8.27 -30.17 25.07
CA ALA A 290 -8.24 -31.29 24.14
C ALA A 290 -9.17 -31.07 22.95
N GLY A 291 -8.65 -31.27 21.74
CA GLY A 291 -9.36 -31.18 20.46
C GLY A 291 -9.24 -29.83 19.75
N SER A 292 -9.31 -29.85 18.41
CA SER A 292 -9.25 -28.65 17.57
C SER A 292 -10.34 -27.62 17.94
N ARG A 293 -10.01 -26.33 17.85
CA ARG A 293 -10.96 -25.22 18.08
C ARG A 293 -11.99 -25.10 16.96
N VAL A 294 -11.67 -25.63 15.78
CA VAL A 294 -12.49 -25.49 14.56
C VAL A 294 -13.13 -26.83 14.20
N ILE A 295 -14.34 -26.80 13.68
CA ILE A 295 -14.97 -27.98 13.05
C ILE A 295 -14.29 -28.18 11.69
N GLY A 296 -13.87 -29.40 11.33
CA GLY A 296 -13.02 -29.66 10.15
C GLY A 296 -13.39 -28.93 8.85
N VAL A 297 -14.68 -28.76 8.55
CA VAL A 297 -15.16 -28.03 7.36
C VAL A 297 -14.82 -26.53 7.35
N LEU A 298 -14.55 -25.94 8.52
CA LEU A 298 -14.19 -24.54 8.70
C LEU A 298 -12.68 -24.33 8.88
N GLU A 299 -11.88 -25.41 8.98
CA GLU A 299 -10.42 -25.31 9.15
C GLU A 299 -9.74 -24.47 8.04
N PRO A 300 -10.11 -24.59 6.75
CA PRO A 300 -9.52 -23.75 5.69
C PRO A 300 -9.77 -22.24 5.86
N TYR A 301 -10.77 -21.86 6.66
CA TYR A 301 -11.16 -20.48 6.91
C TYR A 301 -10.77 -19.98 8.30
N SER A 302 -9.94 -20.75 9.02
CA SER A 302 -9.35 -20.34 10.30
C SER A 302 -8.40 -19.15 10.10
N TRP A 303 -8.38 -18.22 11.06
CA TRP A 303 -7.47 -17.06 11.06
C TRP A 303 -6.01 -17.44 10.74
N SER A 304 -5.54 -18.59 11.23
CA SER A 304 -4.15 -19.06 11.08
C SER A 304 -3.74 -19.38 9.63
N VAL A 305 -4.71 -19.59 8.74
CA VAL A 305 -4.46 -19.88 7.32
C VAL A 305 -5.16 -18.90 6.39
N ALA A 306 -5.92 -17.95 6.93
CA ALA A 306 -6.73 -16.96 6.21
C ALA A 306 -5.91 -15.82 5.58
N ASN A 307 -4.87 -16.16 4.83
CA ASN A 307 -4.06 -15.23 4.03
C ASN A 307 -4.69 -15.01 2.65
N THR A 308 -4.44 -13.85 2.04
CA THR A 308 -4.90 -13.55 0.67
C THR A 308 -3.71 -13.46 -0.30
N PRO A 309 -3.90 -13.69 -1.61
CA PRO A 309 -2.85 -13.50 -2.60
C PRO A 309 -2.32 -12.05 -2.53
N PRO A 310 -1.04 -11.81 -2.85
CA PRO A 310 -0.54 -10.43 -2.93
C PRO A 310 -1.35 -9.64 -3.98
N PRO A 311 -1.39 -8.30 -3.88
CA PRO A 311 -2.00 -7.48 -4.92
C PRO A 311 -1.39 -7.85 -6.28
N LYS A 312 -2.20 -7.89 -7.34
CA LYS A 312 -1.67 -8.08 -8.70
C LYS A 312 -0.59 -7.02 -8.93
N ALA A 313 0.61 -7.48 -9.32
CA ALA A 313 1.74 -6.60 -9.60
C ALA A 313 1.29 -5.51 -10.59
N PHE A 314 1.36 -4.25 -10.17
CA PHE A 314 1.01 -3.14 -11.04
C PHE A 314 1.98 -3.12 -12.22
N GLN A 315 1.46 -3.39 -13.41
CA GLN A 315 2.24 -3.31 -14.63
C GLN A 315 2.37 -1.84 -15.03
N ILE A 316 3.59 -1.31 -15.00
CA ILE A 316 3.86 0.05 -15.48
C ILE A 316 3.38 0.13 -16.93
N PRO A 317 2.44 1.05 -17.27
CA PRO A 317 1.97 1.22 -18.64
C PRO A 317 3.13 1.45 -19.60
N ARG A 318 3.01 0.92 -20.82
CA ARG A 318 3.94 1.24 -21.90
C ARG A 318 3.44 2.44 -22.69
N VAL A 319 4.36 3.23 -23.23
CA VAL A 319 4.09 4.36 -24.11
C VAL A 319 4.98 4.33 -25.34
N LYS A 320 4.46 4.86 -26.44
CA LYS A 320 5.26 5.13 -27.65
C LYS A 320 6.04 6.42 -27.44
N LEU A 321 7.37 6.32 -27.53
CA LEU A 321 8.27 7.44 -27.48
C LEU A 321 8.47 7.99 -28.90
N GLY A 322 7.79 9.09 -29.20
CA GLY A 322 7.72 9.61 -30.56
C GLY A 322 6.89 8.73 -31.51
N THR A 323 6.94 9.04 -32.81
CA THR A 323 6.14 8.37 -33.85
C THR A 323 6.84 7.18 -34.50
N GLN A 324 8.13 6.96 -34.20
CA GLN A 324 8.97 5.94 -34.85
C GLN A 324 8.76 4.50 -34.33
N GLY A 325 7.88 4.30 -33.34
CA GLY A 325 7.49 2.96 -32.88
C GLY A 325 8.30 2.39 -31.71
N LEU A 326 9.18 3.18 -31.08
CA LEU A 326 9.86 2.78 -29.85
C LEU A 326 8.86 2.77 -28.67
N GLU A 327 8.52 1.58 -28.17
CA GLU A 327 7.68 1.43 -26.98
C GLU A 327 8.53 1.20 -25.72
N VAL A 328 8.33 2.05 -24.70
CA VAL A 328 9.04 2.00 -23.41
C VAL A 328 8.06 2.01 -22.25
N SER A 329 8.50 1.66 -21.05
CA SER A 329 7.72 1.91 -19.83
C SER A 329 7.49 3.41 -19.61
N LYS A 330 6.32 3.78 -19.08
CA LYS A 330 5.97 5.18 -18.73
C LYS A 330 6.94 5.80 -17.73
N LEU A 331 7.58 4.96 -16.93
CA LEU A 331 8.65 5.31 -16.00
C LEU A 331 9.93 4.61 -16.44
N GLY A 332 11.00 5.39 -16.67
CA GLY A 332 12.35 4.88 -16.95
C GLY A 332 13.25 4.99 -15.72
N PHE A 333 14.33 4.20 -15.70
CA PHE A 333 15.30 4.20 -14.59
C PHE A 333 16.63 4.80 -15.06
N GLY A 334 17.04 5.92 -14.45
CA GLY A 334 18.31 6.58 -14.74
C GLY A 334 19.43 6.09 -13.82
N CYS A 335 20.56 5.66 -14.40
CA CYS A 335 21.65 5.03 -13.65
C CYS A 335 22.71 6.00 -13.08
N MET A 336 22.66 7.30 -13.41
CA MET A 336 23.69 8.27 -13.02
C MET A 336 23.76 8.52 -11.49
N GLY A 337 22.65 8.34 -10.77
CA GLY A 337 22.62 8.46 -9.31
C GLY A 337 23.38 7.35 -8.57
N LEU A 338 23.78 6.30 -9.28
CA LEU A 338 24.35 5.09 -8.70
C LEU A 338 25.88 5.02 -8.84
N SER A 339 26.48 5.91 -9.63
CA SER A 339 27.93 6.01 -9.83
C SER A 339 28.62 6.97 -8.86
N GLY A 340 27.94 7.44 -7.81
CA GLY A 340 28.52 8.36 -6.80
C GLY A 340 28.76 9.78 -7.32
N VAL A 341 28.19 10.16 -8.46
CA VAL A 341 28.40 11.49 -9.09
C VAL A 341 27.67 12.61 -8.34
N TYR A 342 26.51 12.34 -7.75
CA TYR A 342 25.71 13.37 -7.05
C TYR A 342 25.79 13.33 -5.52
N ASN A 343 26.13 12.18 -4.94
CA ASN A 343 26.18 11.93 -3.49
C ASN A 343 27.46 11.18 -3.13
N ALA A 344 27.85 11.18 -1.84
CA ALA A 344 28.83 10.22 -1.33
C ALA A 344 28.45 8.79 -1.81
N PRO A 345 29.43 7.92 -2.14
CA PRO A 345 29.15 6.58 -2.60
C PRO A 345 28.12 5.91 -1.68
N VAL A 346 27.09 5.29 -2.28
CA VAL A 346 26.18 4.43 -1.52
C VAL A 346 27.04 3.40 -0.77
N PRO A 347 26.80 3.13 0.52
CA PRO A 347 27.56 2.13 1.27
C PRO A 347 27.74 0.85 0.45
N GLU A 348 28.95 0.29 0.54
CA GLU A 348 29.55 -0.64 -0.42
C GLU A 348 28.75 -1.96 -0.63
N GLU A 349 27.80 -2.27 0.23
CA GLU A 349 27.12 -3.57 0.21
C GLU A 349 25.93 -3.67 -0.78
N ASP A 350 25.17 -2.60 -1.07
CA ASP A 350 23.87 -2.79 -1.75
C ASP A 350 23.69 -2.09 -3.12
N GLY A 351 24.34 -0.95 -3.38
CA GLY A 351 24.03 -0.14 -4.58
C GLY A 351 25.04 -0.30 -5.71
N VAL A 352 26.32 -0.10 -5.39
CA VAL A 352 27.43 -0.12 -6.35
C VAL A 352 27.80 -1.56 -6.73
N ALA A 353 27.71 -2.49 -5.78
CA ALA A 353 27.93 -3.92 -6.01
C ALA A 353 26.87 -4.50 -6.96
N VAL A 354 25.59 -4.15 -6.81
CA VAL A 354 24.50 -4.62 -7.69
C VAL A 354 24.70 -4.18 -9.14
N ILE A 355 25.27 -3.00 -9.37
CA ILE A 355 25.48 -2.45 -10.72
C ILE A 355 26.78 -2.93 -11.33
N ARG A 356 27.89 -2.91 -10.59
CA ARG A 356 29.13 -3.57 -11.06
C ARG A 356 28.84 -5.02 -11.36
N HIS A 357 28.13 -5.73 -10.48
CA HIS A 357 27.70 -7.10 -10.77
C HIS A 357 26.73 -7.17 -11.96
N ALA A 358 25.75 -6.27 -12.09
CA ALA A 358 24.82 -6.31 -13.21
C ALA A 358 25.45 -5.97 -14.58
N PHE A 359 26.42 -5.06 -14.64
CA PHE A 359 27.08 -4.68 -15.89
C PHE A 359 28.34 -5.53 -16.15
N ASP A 360 29.19 -5.78 -15.16
CA ASP A 360 30.40 -6.60 -15.31
C ASP A 360 30.08 -8.11 -15.41
N ALA A 361 28.93 -8.58 -14.90
CA ALA A 361 28.46 -9.96 -15.11
C ALA A 361 27.46 -10.11 -16.27
N GLY A 362 27.22 -9.06 -17.06
CA GLY A 362 26.34 -9.14 -18.24
C GLY A 362 24.87 -9.43 -17.92
N ALA A 363 24.32 -8.91 -16.81
CA ALA A 363 22.95 -9.18 -16.38
C ALA A 363 21.88 -8.79 -17.42
N LEU A 364 22.17 -7.85 -18.32
CA LEU A 364 21.29 -7.56 -19.46
C LEU A 364 21.11 -8.79 -20.39
N LYS A 365 22.10 -9.68 -20.52
CA LYS A 365 21.98 -10.96 -21.24
C LYS A 365 21.10 -11.98 -20.53
N HIS A 366 20.96 -11.86 -19.21
CA HIS A 366 20.07 -12.72 -18.41
C HIS A 366 18.61 -12.24 -18.46
N LEU A 367 18.36 -11.05 -19.01
CA LEU A 367 17.01 -10.55 -19.25
C LEU A 367 16.59 -10.84 -20.70
N PRO A 368 15.30 -11.10 -20.95
CA PRO A 368 14.79 -11.23 -22.32
C PRO A 368 14.96 -9.90 -23.06
N ARG A 369 15.88 -9.84 -24.03
CA ARG A 369 16.32 -8.62 -24.70
C ARG A 369 15.17 -7.87 -25.37
N GLU A 370 14.16 -8.58 -25.85
CA GLU A 370 12.94 -8.03 -26.46
C GLU A 370 12.02 -7.33 -25.45
N LYS A 371 12.18 -7.60 -24.15
CA LYS A 371 11.39 -6.99 -23.07
C LYS A 371 12.06 -5.78 -22.42
N VAL A 372 13.32 -5.50 -22.75
CA VAL A 372 14.13 -4.42 -22.16
C VAL A 372 14.54 -3.43 -23.25
N GLN A 373 14.41 -2.13 -22.96
CA GLN A 373 14.89 -1.06 -23.85
C GLN A 373 16.08 -0.35 -23.18
N VAL A 374 17.22 -0.36 -23.85
CA VAL A 374 18.47 0.24 -23.36
C VAL A 374 18.72 1.55 -24.10
N ALA A 375 18.90 2.62 -23.32
CA ALA A 375 19.33 3.91 -23.81
C ALA A 375 20.71 4.28 -23.25
N THR A 376 21.61 4.74 -24.12
CA THR A 376 22.94 5.23 -23.70
C THR A 376 23.38 6.40 -24.59
N LYS A 377 24.50 7.04 -24.24
CA LYS A 377 24.90 8.30 -24.85
C LYS A 377 26.41 8.38 -25.11
N PHE A 378 26.81 9.21 -26.06
CA PHE A 378 28.20 9.58 -26.34
C PHE A 378 28.38 11.09 -26.35
N GLY A 379 29.62 11.56 -26.46
CA GLY A 379 29.91 12.94 -26.82
C GLY A 379 30.56 13.76 -25.72
N ILE A 380 30.56 13.33 -24.46
CA ILE A 380 31.47 13.89 -23.45
C ILE A 380 32.75 13.06 -23.43
N ALA A 381 33.85 13.67 -23.87
CA ALA A 381 35.16 13.03 -24.00
C ALA A 381 36.11 13.30 -22.83
N GLY A 382 35.79 14.26 -21.95
CA GLY A 382 36.58 14.56 -20.76
C GLY A 382 36.12 15.82 -20.02
N PHE A 383 36.66 16.01 -18.82
CA PHE A 383 36.52 17.21 -17.99
C PHE A 383 37.93 17.76 -17.70
N ASP A 384 38.15 19.06 -17.89
CA ASP A 384 39.38 19.73 -17.47
C ASP A 384 39.08 21.06 -16.74
N ILE A 385 40.14 21.78 -16.33
CA ILE A 385 40.01 23.05 -15.60
C ILE A 385 39.34 24.17 -16.42
N ASN A 386 39.22 24.00 -17.74
CA ASN A 386 38.66 24.98 -18.66
C ASN A 386 37.24 24.61 -19.14
N GLY A 387 36.76 23.39 -18.88
CA GLY A 387 35.38 22.99 -19.13
C GLY A 387 35.20 21.53 -19.52
N VAL A 388 34.12 21.26 -20.25
CA VAL A 388 33.81 19.92 -20.78
C VAL A 388 34.27 19.81 -22.22
N LEU A 389 35.03 18.75 -22.53
CA LEU A 389 35.40 18.41 -23.89
C LEU A 389 34.27 17.62 -24.53
N VAL A 390 33.66 18.19 -25.57
CA VAL A 390 32.60 17.56 -26.36
C VAL A 390 33.14 17.11 -27.71
N LYS A 391 32.77 15.91 -28.17
CA LYS A 391 33.18 15.36 -29.48
C LYS A 391 32.02 14.72 -30.23
N GLY A 392 31.76 15.22 -31.43
CA GLY A 392 30.73 14.73 -32.36
C GLY A 392 31.30 14.16 -33.67
N THR A 393 32.62 14.09 -33.82
CA THR A 393 33.23 13.59 -35.07
C THR A 393 32.80 12.15 -35.37
N PRO A 394 32.57 11.78 -36.65
CA PRO A 394 32.13 10.43 -37.03
C PRO A 394 32.95 9.29 -36.39
N ASP A 395 34.28 9.37 -36.43
CA ASP A 395 35.15 8.34 -35.85
C ASP A 395 34.93 8.18 -34.34
N TYR A 396 34.68 9.28 -33.62
CA TYR A 396 34.43 9.25 -32.18
C TYR A 396 33.05 8.68 -31.85
N VAL A 397 32.02 9.04 -32.62
CA VAL A 397 30.66 8.48 -32.52
C VAL A 397 30.73 6.96 -32.63
N ARG A 398 31.39 6.45 -33.68
CA ARG A 398 31.53 5.01 -33.92
C ARG A 398 32.31 4.33 -32.80
N ALA A 399 33.49 4.85 -32.44
CA ALA A 399 34.31 4.28 -31.38
C ALA A 399 33.53 4.19 -30.04
N CYS A 400 32.74 5.21 -29.71
CA CYS A 400 31.89 5.22 -28.52
C CYS A 400 30.73 4.22 -28.59
N CYS A 401 30.18 3.98 -29.79
CA CYS A 401 29.13 3.01 -30.01
C CYS A 401 29.67 1.58 -29.82
N GLU A 402 30.76 1.23 -30.50
CA GLU A 402 31.40 -0.10 -30.35
C GLU A 402 31.75 -0.38 -28.90
N ALA A 403 32.40 0.57 -28.22
CA ALA A 403 32.80 0.40 -26.83
C ALA A 403 31.59 0.32 -25.88
N SER A 404 30.46 0.95 -26.22
CA SER A 404 29.22 0.82 -25.44
C SER A 404 28.56 -0.54 -25.65
N LEU A 405 28.53 -1.07 -26.87
CA LEU A 405 28.01 -2.40 -27.17
C LEU A 405 28.82 -3.48 -26.42
N GLU A 406 30.14 -3.35 -26.41
CA GLU A 406 31.05 -4.25 -25.68
C GLU A 406 30.81 -4.19 -24.17
N ARG A 407 30.79 -2.99 -23.56
CA ARG A 407 30.60 -2.84 -22.10
C ARG A 407 29.21 -3.24 -21.62
N LEU A 408 28.18 -3.00 -22.43
CA LEU A 408 26.81 -3.39 -22.11
C LEU A 408 26.55 -4.87 -22.43
N ASP A 409 27.47 -5.48 -23.19
CA ASP A 409 27.40 -6.86 -23.66
C ASP A 409 26.11 -7.15 -24.44
N VAL A 410 25.78 -6.26 -25.39
CA VAL A 410 24.59 -6.34 -26.24
C VAL A 410 24.94 -6.17 -27.72
N GLU A 411 24.14 -6.78 -28.59
CA GLU A 411 24.31 -6.68 -30.05
C GLU A 411 23.84 -5.33 -30.62
N TYR A 412 22.91 -4.66 -29.94
CA TYR A 412 22.37 -3.37 -30.36
C TYR A 412 21.90 -2.51 -29.19
N ILE A 413 21.93 -1.19 -29.39
CA ILE A 413 21.37 -0.17 -28.49
C ILE A 413 19.98 0.23 -29.00
N ASP A 414 18.96 0.27 -28.15
CA ASP A 414 17.62 0.72 -28.59
C ASP A 414 17.65 2.20 -28.91
N LEU A 415 18.14 3.05 -28.00
CA LEU A 415 18.13 4.50 -28.18
C LEU A 415 19.49 5.12 -27.85
N TYR A 416 20.18 5.64 -28.86
CA TYR A 416 21.52 6.21 -28.72
C TYR A 416 21.50 7.72 -28.85
N TYR A 417 21.96 8.43 -27.81
CA TYR A 417 21.94 9.89 -27.76
C TYR A 417 23.32 10.50 -28.03
N GLN A 418 23.35 11.61 -28.76
CA GLN A 418 24.41 12.59 -28.54
C GLN A 418 24.13 13.34 -27.23
N HIS A 419 25.06 13.27 -26.28
CA HIS A 419 24.86 13.78 -24.91
C HIS A 419 24.94 15.31 -24.82
N ARG A 420 25.88 15.91 -25.56
CA ARG A 420 26.03 17.35 -25.74
C ARG A 420 26.43 17.60 -27.19
N ILE A 421 25.97 18.70 -27.75
CA ILE A 421 26.26 19.04 -29.15
C ILE A 421 27.68 19.56 -29.27
N ASP A 422 28.44 18.97 -30.19
CA ASP A 422 29.78 19.46 -30.54
C ASP A 422 29.62 20.68 -31.46
N LEU A 423 29.97 21.85 -30.94
CA LEU A 423 29.84 23.11 -31.69
C LEU A 423 30.92 23.28 -32.78
N THR A 424 31.91 22.39 -32.82
CA THR A 424 33.00 22.43 -33.80
C THR A 424 32.74 21.55 -35.02
N VAL A 425 31.71 20.70 -34.97
CA VAL A 425 31.36 19.76 -36.03
C VAL A 425 29.91 20.01 -36.47
N PRO A 426 29.61 20.14 -37.77
CA PRO A 426 28.23 20.20 -38.24
C PRO A 426 27.42 18.99 -37.75
N ILE A 427 26.24 19.23 -37.20
CA ILE A 427 25.39 18.16 -36.66
C ILE A 427 25.06 17.11 -37.72
N GLU A 428 24.99 17.50 -39.00
CA GLU A 428 24.75 16.61 -40.14
C GLU A 428 25.84 15.55 -40.30
N GLU A 429 27.10 15.86 -39.98
CA GLU A 429 28.20 14.89 -40.02
C GLU A 429 28.04 13.86 -38.90
N THR A 430 27.72 14.31 -37.69
CA THR A 430 27.44 13.43 -36.55
C THR A 430 26.26 12.50 -36.86
N MET A 431 25.18 13.07 -37.38
CA MET A 431 23.96 12.34 -37.74
C MET A 431 24.15 11.40 -38.92
N GLY A 432 25.02 11.76 -39.87
CA GLY A 432 25.41 10.88 -40.97
C GLY A 432 26.05 9.59 -40.48
N GLU A 433 26.88 9.66 -39.43
CA GLU A 433 27.46 8.46 -38.81
C GLU A 433 26.44 7.67 -38.00
N LEU A 434 25.58 8.34 -37.23
CA LEU A 434 24.49 7.69 -36.49
C LEU A 434 23.54 6.93 -37.42
N LYS A 435 23.23 7.51 -38.59
CA LYS A 435 22.45 6.83 -39.62
C LYS A 435 23.08 5.52 -40.09
N LYS A 436 24.41 5.51 -40.33
CA LYS A 436 25.12 4.27 -40.70
C LYS A 436 25.03 3.22 -39.59
N LEU A 437 25.20 3.62 -38.33
CA LEU A 437 25.05 2.71 -37.18
C LEU A 437 23.64 2.12 -37.08
N VAL A 438 22.61 2.87 -37.50
CA VAL A 438 21.24 2.36 -37.62
C VAL A 438 21.10 1.36 -38.76
N GLU A 439 21.64 1.67 -39.95
CA GLU A 439 21.63 0.78 -41.11
C GLU A 439 22.40 -0.53 -40.84
N GLU A 440 23.47 -0.47 -40.05
CA GLU A 440 24.24 -1.62 -39.57
C GLU A 440 23.53 -2.43 -38.47
N GLY A 441 22.40 -1.95 -37.94
CA GLY A 441 21.63 -2.60 -36.87
C GLY A 441 22.24 -2.46 -35.48
N LYS A 442 23.32 -1.69 -35.31
CA LYS A 442 23.98 -1.43 -34.02
C LYS A 442 23.19 -0.49 -33.12
N VAL A 443 22.41 0.40 -33.74
CA VAL A 443 21.50 1.33 -33.06
C VAL A 443 20.11 1.18 -33.67
N LYS A 444 19.04 1.16 -32.88
CA LYS A 444 17.67 1.14 -33.44
C LYS A 444 17.09 2.53 -33.64
N TYR A 445 17.31 3.42 -32.68
CA TYR A 445 16.74 4.75 -32.64
C TYR A 445 17.78 5.78 -32.20
N VAL A 446 17.70 6.99 -32.76
CA VAL A 446 18.61 8.10 -32.46
C VAL A 446 17.92 9.14 -31.60
N GLY A 447 18.63 9.66 -30.61
CA GLY A 447 18.18 10.76 -29.78
C GLY A 447 19.20 11.89 -29.69
N LEU A 448 18.75 13.05 -29.22
CA LEU A 448 19.61 14.17 -28.87
C LEU A 448 19.40 14.57 -27.42
N SER A 449 20.41 15.12 -26.76
CA SER A 449 20.28 15.65 -25.41
C SER A 449 20.75 17.10 -25.35
N GLU A 450 19.96 17.96 -24.69
CA GLU A 450 20.24 19.39 -24.54
C GLU A 450 20.49 20.14 -25.87
N ALA A 451 19.79 19.74 -26.95
CA ALA A 451 19.89 20.35 -28.27
C ALA A 451 18.88 21.50 -28.47
N SER A 452 19.29 22.54 -29.18
CA SER A 452 18.44 23.65 -29.61
C SER A 452 17.44 23.24 -30.70
N SER A 453 16.44 24.09 -30.93
CA SER A 453 15.42 23.87 -31.96
C SER A 453 16.00 23.76 -33.37
N ASP A 454 16.98 24.60 -33.71
CA ASP A 454 17.68 24.58 -35.01
C ASP A 454 18.41 23.25 -35.22
N THR A 455 19.21 22.85 -34.24
CA THR A 455 19.96 21.59 -34.28
C THR A 455 19.04 20.38 -34.37
N ILE A 456 17.92 20.38 -33.63
CA ILE A 456 16.91 19.31 -33.73
C ILE A 456 16.35 19.23 -35.15
N ARG A 457 15.97 20.36 -35.77
CA ARG A 457 15.43 20.37 -37.15
C ARG A 457 16.47 19.86 -38.16
N ARG A 458 17.71 20.34 -38.07
CA ARG A 458 18.81 19.94 -38.97
C ARG A 458 19.17 18.48 -38.82
N ALA A 459 19.28 17.99 -37.59
CA ALA A 459 19.55 16.58 -37.32
C ALA A 459 18.42 15.67 -37.83
N HIS A 460 17.17 16.03 -37.53
CA HIS A 460 15.99 15.27 -37.94
C HIS A 460 15.83 15.18 -39.47
N ALA A 461 16.32 16.18 -40.21
CA ALA A 461 16.35 16.15 -41.66
C ALA A 461 17.34 15.13 -42.24
N VAL A 462 18.44 14.81 -41.52
CA VAL A 462 19.42 13.79 -41.94
C VAL A 462 18.96 12.38 -41.58
N HIS A 463 18.50 12.20 -40.34
CA HIS A 463 17.89 10.96 -39.87
C HIS A 463 16.85 11.25 -38.78
N PRO A 464 15.68 10.59 -38.79
CA PRO A 464 14.62 10.87 -37.83
C PRO A 464 15.08 10.76 -36.36
N ILE A 465 14.96 11.86 -35.61
CA ILE A 465 15.17 11.85 -34.15
C ILE A 465 13.95 11.24 -33.46
N THR A 466 14.17 10.23 -32.62
CA THR A 466 13.10 9.53 -31.88
C THR A 466 12.76 10.24 -30.58
N ALA A 467 13.77 10.75 -29.87
CA ALA A 467 13.57 11.42 -28.60
C ALA A 467 14.59 12.53 -28.34
N VAL A 468 14.14 13.57 -27.63
CA VAL A 468 15.01 14.59 -27.04
C VAL A 468 15.02 14.42 -25.53
N GLN A 469 16.21 14.21 -24.96
CA GLN A 469 16.42 14.20 -23.52
C GLN A 469 16.84 15.59 -23.03
N ILE A 470 16.03 16.19 -22.17
CA ILE A 470 16.23 17.58 -21.73
C ILE A 470 15.71 17.75 -20.30
N GLU A 471 16.22 18.72 -19.54
CA GLU A 471 15.70 19.01 -18.20
C GLU A 471 14.26 19.52 -18.29
N TRP A 472 13.32 18.85 -17.61
CA TRP A 472 11.95 19.34 -17.48
C TRP A 472 11.33 18.90 -16.16
N SER A 473 10.87 19.86 -15.36
CA SER A 473 10.23 19.65 -14.07
C SER A 473 9.40 20.88 -13.71
N LEU A 474 8.70 20.86 -12.57
CA LEU A 474 8.10 22.08 -12.01
C LEU A 474 9.15 23.18 -11.73
N TRP A 475 10.43 22.82 -11.61
CA TRP A 475 11.56 23.74 -11.39
C TRP A 475 12.13 24.31 -12.70
N ALA A 476 12.01 23.57 -13.81
CA ALA A 476 12.65 23.87 -15.09
C ALA A 476 11.65 23.69 -16.24
N ARG A 477 11.11 24.81 -16.76
CA ARG A 477 9.98 24.83 -17.72
C ARG A 477 10.21 25.68 -18.98
N ASP A 478 11.44 26.06 -19.25
CA ASP A 478 11.81 26.93 -20.37
C ASP A 478 11.69 26.28 -21.74
N ILE A 479 11.67 24.95 -21.79
CA ILE A 479 11.46 24.19 -23.01
C ILE A 479 10.01 24.26 -23.52
N GLU A 480 9.06 24.71 -22.68
CA GLU A 480 7.62 24.65 -22.97
C GLU A 480 7.19 25.56 -24.12
N GLU A 481 7.91 26.65 -24.36
CA GLU A 481 7.59 27.63 -25.40
C GLU A 481 8.15 27.23 -26.78
N GLU A 482 9.25 26.48 -26.80
CA GLU A 482 10.01 26.26 -28.04
C GLU A 482 10.24 24.77 -28.35
N ILE A 483 10.90 24.04 -27.46
CA ILE A 483 11.30 22.65 -27.71
C ILE A 483 10.09 21.71 -27.65
N ILE A 484 9.16 21.88 -26.69
CA ILE A 484 7.97 21.01 -26.60
C ILE A 484 7.09 21.13 -27.86
N PRO A 485 6.71 22.34 -28.33
CA PRO A 485 5.96 22.49 -29.58
C PRO A 485 6.68 21.87 -30.78
N LEU A 486 7.99 22.10 -30.90
CA LEU A 486 8.81 21.51 -31.97
C LEU A 486 8.78 19.98 -31.94
N CYS A 487 9.01 19.37 -30.77
CA CYS A 487 8.98 17.91 -30.66
C CYS A 487 7.61 17.35 -31.02
N ARG A 488 6.51 18.03 -30.65
CA ARG A 488 5.15 17.62 -31.05
C ARG A 488 4.95 17.75 -32.55
N GLU A 489 5.41 18.83 -33.17
CA GLU A 489 5.35 19.06 -34.63
C GLU A 489 6.06 17.93 -35.40
N LEU A 490 7.26 17.55 -34.96
CA LEU A 490 8.09 16.55 -35.62
C LEU A 490 7.82 15.10 -35.19
N GLY A 491 6.86 14.88 -34.27
CA GLY A 491 6.57 13.54 -33.73
C GLY A 491 7.70 12.95 -32.88
N ILE A 492 8.51 13.79 -32.24
CA ILE A 492 9.65 13.42 -31.40
C ILE A 492 9.18 13.25 -29.95
N GLY A 493 9.62 12.18 -29.29
CA GLY A 493 9.38 11.95 -27.86
C GLY A 493 10.20 12.89 -26.98
N ILE A 494 9.71 13.20 -25.78
CA ILE A 494 10.43 14.01 -24.80
C ILE A 494 10.77 13.11 -23.61
N VAL A 495 12.05 13.06 -23.23
CA VAL A 495 12.55 12.29 -22.09
C VAL A 495 13.10 13.26 -21.04
N PRO A 496 12.30 13.62 -20.03
CA PRO A 496 12.76 14.52 -18.98
C PRO A 496 13.85 13.89 -18.14
N TYR A 497 14.99 14.57 -17.96
CA TYR A 497 15.87 14.27 -16.85
C TYR A 497 15.63 15.24 -15.69
N SER A 498 16.02 14.83 -14.48
CA SER A 498 15.73 15.57 -13.24
C SER A 498 14.26 16.00 -13.07
N PRO A 499 13.27 15.11 -13.30
CA PRO A 499 11.84 15.49 -13.24
C PRO A 499 11.40 15.98 -11.85
N LEU A 500 12.18 15.68 -10.80
CA LEU A 500 11.96 16.13 -9.42
C LEU A 500 12.81 17.36 -9.04
N GLY A 501 13.27 18.14 -10.02
CA GLY A 501 14.06 19.36 -9.78
C GLY A 501 15.39 19.07 -9.10
N SER A 502 16.12 18.06 -9.61
CA SER A 502 17.41 17.60 -9.06
C SER A 502 17.36 17.25 -7.56
N GLY A 503 16.22 16.75 -7.09
CA GLY A 503 16.01 16.31 -5.70
C GLY A 503 15.36 17.35 -4.78
N PHE A 504 15.11 18.56 -5.27
CA PHE A 504 14.40 19.60 -4.51
C PHE A 504 13.01 19.12 -4.07
N PHE A 505 12.22 18.61 -5.01
CA PHE A 505 10.88 18.08 -4.73
C PHE A 505 10.88 16.72 -4.02
N ALA A 506 12.05 16.08 -3.89
CA ALA A 506 12.25 14.89 -3.06
C ALA A 506 12.69 15.25 -1.63
N GLY A 507 12.64 16.52 -1.23
CA GLY A 507 12.95 16.98 0.12
C GLY A 507 14.44 17.13 0.44
N MET A 508 15.36 16.76 -0.46
CA MET A 508 16.80 16.74 -0.19
C MET A 508 17.39 18.12 0.14
N ALA A 509 16.88 19.19 -0.46
CA ALA A 509 17.34 20.56 -0.25
C ALA A 509 16.59 21.32 0.86
N SER A 510 15.51 20.74 1.40
CA SER A 510 14.63 21.41 2.38
C SER A 510 14.97 21.11 3.84
N VAL A 511 15.82 20.09 4.11
CA VAL A 511 16.07 19.60 5.49
C VAL A 511 17.55 19.29 5.79
N LYS A 512 18.46 19.20 4.80
CA LYS A 512 19.87 18.82 5.06
C LYS A 512 20.88 19.72 4.34
N THR A 513 21.98 20.01 5.03
CA THR A 513 23.20 20.61 4.46
C THR A 513 23.72 19.74 3.32
N ILE A 514 23.93 20.33 2.15
CA ILE A 514 24.55 19.64 1.00
C ILE A 514 26.00 19.30 1.38
N PRO A 515 26.45 18.04 1.25
CA PRO A 515 27.84 17.68 1.50
C PRO A 515 28.79 18.46 0.58
N SER A 516 29.91 18.94 1.12
CA SER A 516 30.90 19.76 0.38
C SER A 516 31.55 19.05 -0.81
N GLU A 517 31.42 17.72 -0.89
CA GLU A 517 31.97 16.88 -1.96
C GLU A 517 30.96 16.59 -3.09
N SER A 518 29.70 17.03 -2.95
CA SER A 518 28.69 16.83 -4.00
C SER A 518 28.91 17.77 -5.17
N LEU A 519 28.74 17.29 -6.41
CA LEU A 519 28.66 18.14 -7.61
C LEU A 519 27.52 19.18 -7.55
N LEU A 520 26.52 18.99 -6.69
CA LEU A 520 25.47 19.99 -6.42
C LEU A 520 26.04 21.26 -5.77
N SER A 521 27.19 21.17 -5.09
CA SER A 521 27.89 22.33 -4.51
C SER A 521 28.52 23.26 -5.55
N LEU A 522 28.70 22.77 -6.80
CA LEU A 522 29.29 23.51 -7.92
C LEU A 522 28.25 24.30 -8.74
N LEU A 523 26.96 24.23 -8.37
CA LEU A 523 25.92 25.07 -8.95
C LEU A 523 25.99 26.50 -8.35
N PRO A 524 26.06 27.57 -9.16
CA PRO A 524 26.18 28.93 -8.63
C PRO A 524 24.94 29.31 -7.79
N ASN A 525 25.17 29.60 -6.50
CA ASN A 525 24.25 30.22 -5.52
C ASN A 525 22.92 29.49 -5.26
N MET A 526 22.98 28.37 -4.53
CA MET A 526 21.84 27.85 -3.76
C MET A 526 21.58 28.68 -2.47
N VAL A 527 21.32 29.97 -2.60
CA VAL A 527 20.82 30.78 -1.48
C VAL A 527 19.31 30.91 -1.62
N ALA A 528 18.59 30.29 -0.69
CA ALA A 528 17.15 30.43 -0.53
C ALA A 528 16.80 31.91 -0.28
N HIS A 529 16.37 32.63 -1.32
CA HIS A 529 15.64 33.88 -1.16
C HIS A 529 14.14 33.61 -1.24
N ARG A 530 13.43 34.10 -0.21
CA ARG A 530 11.98 34.05 0.04
C ARG A 530 11.14 34.07 -1.24
N LEU A 531 10.51 32.93 -1.55
CA LEU A 531 9.29 32.92 -2.37
C LEU A 531 8.14 33.46 -1.50
N ASN A 532 7.66 34.65 -1.84
CA ASN A 532 6.51 35.27 -1.19
C ASN A 532 5.25 34.90 -1.97
N LEU A 533 4.78 33.66 -1.84
CA LEU A 533 3.65 33.12 -2.61
C LEU A 533 2.30 33.47 -1.96
N PRO A 534 1.36 34.12 -2.69
CA PRO A 534 0.04 34.45 -2.19
C PRO A 534 -0.92 33.26 -2.40
N SER A 535 -0.88 32.27 -1.50
CA SER A 535 -2.03 31.47 -1.03
C SER A 535 -1.52 30.20 -0.36
N LEU A 536 -1.29 30.31 0.95
CA LEU A 536 -0.75 29.24 1.79
C LEU A 536 -1.60 27.95 1.77
N GLY A 537 -2.90 28.05 1.46
CA GLY A 537 -3.84 26.91 1.47
C GLY A 537 -3.65 25.89 0.34
N SER A 538 -3.44 26.32 -0.91
CA SER A 538 -3.20 25.41 -2.04
C SER A 538 -1.76 24.87 -2.04
N PHE A 539 -0.80 25.68 -1.59
CA PHE A 539 0.60 25.27 -1.42
C PHE A 539 0.77 24.19 -0.33
N ILE A 540 0.07 24.32 0.81
CA ILE A 540 0.07 23.30 1.87
C ILE A 540 -0.61 22.01 1.42
N LYS A 541 -1.70 22.08 0.62
CA LYS A 541 -2.30 20.87 0.01
C LYS A 541 -1.34 20.17 -0.96
N GLY A 542 -0.63 20.93 -1.80
CA GLY A 542 0.40 20.40 -2.71
C GLY A 542 1.61 19.81 -1.96
N MET A 543 2.04 20.44 -0.87
CA MET A 543 3.13 19.94 -0.02
C MET A 543 2.74 18.73 0.84
N MET A 544 1.50 18.67 1.35
CA MET A 544 1.02 17.51 2.13
C MET A 544 0.88 16.26 1.26
N LEU A 545 0.54 16.41 -0.03
CA LEU A 545 0.62 15.32 -1.01
C LEU A 545 2.07 14.89 -1.30
N PHE A 546 3.04 15.78 -1.11
CA PHE A 546 4.47 15.57 -1.41
C PHE A 546 5.27 15.05 -0.22
N GLN A 547 4.90 15.39 1.02
CA GLN A 547 5.59 14.99 2.24
C GLN A 547 5.33 13.53 2.65
N SER A 548 4.36 12.83 2.03
CA SER A 548 4.09 11.41 2.32
C SER A 548 4.90 10.42 1.48
N LEU A 549 5.91 10.86 0.72
CA LEU A 549 6.69 10.02 -0.20
C LEU A 549 8.11 9.82 0.34
N VAL A 550 8.33 8.69 1.04
CA VAL A 550 9.68 8.22 1.42
C VAL A 550 9.83 6.72 1.13
N LYS A 551 10.21 6.34 -0.11
CA LYS A 551 11.49 5.68 -0.49
C LYS A 551 11.49 5.22 -1.97
N ASN A 552 11.71 6.20 -2.85
CA ASN A 552 12.44 6.20 -4.13
C ASN A 552 12.08 5.28 -5.32
N LEU A 553 11.40 4.13 -5.18
CA LEU A 553 10.91 3.37 -6.36
C LEU A 553 9.40 3.12 -6.31
N ASP A 554 8.89 2.67 -5.16
CA ASP A 554 7.45 2.44 -4.98
C ASP A 554 6.65 3.73 -5.13
N ASP A 555 7.20 4.85 -4.67
CA ASP A 555 6.65 6.20 -4.86
C ASP A 555 6.58 6.59 -6.34
N ASN A 556 7.64 6.30 -7.10
CA ASN A 556 7.66 6.56 -8.54
C ASN A 556 6.65 5.68 -9.27
N ILE A 557 6.47 4.43 -8.85
CA ILE A 557 5.44 3.52 -9.38
C ILE A 557 4.03 4.00 -9.00
N ALA A 558 3.83 4.46 -7.77
CA ALA A 558 2.57 5.03 -7.30
C ALA A 558 2.19 6.30 -8.06
N ALA A 559 3.16 7.16 -8.38
CA ALA A 559 2.93 8.37 -9.18
C ALA A 559 2.34 8.07 -10.57
N VAL A 560 2.67 6.91 -11.16
CA VAL A 560 2.08 6.48 -12.45
C VAL A 560 0.60 6.13 -12.33
N LYS A 561 0.10 5.82 -11.12
CA LYS A 561 -1.30 5.51 -10.84
C LYS A 561 -2.16 6.77 -10.66
N VAL A 562 -1.54 7.92 -10.37
CA VAL A 562 -2.25 9.17 -10.13
C VAL A 562 -2.84 9.71 -11.43
N LYS A 563 -4.15 9.96 -11.44
CA LYS A 563 -4.85 10.60 -12.56
C LYS A 563 -5.08 12.07 -12.22
N LEU A 564 -4.41 12.95 -12.96
CA LEU A 564 -4.59 14.40 -12.86
C LEU A 564 -5.44 14.90 -14.02
N SER A 565 -6.44 15.73 -13.73
CA SER A 565 -7.19 16.48 -14.73
C SER A 565 -6.35 17.61 -15.34
N LYS A 566 -6.84 18.24 -16.41
CA LYS A 566 -6.17 19.40 -17.00
C LYS A 566 -6.16 20.58 -16.03
N GLU A 567 -7.22 20.70 -15.24
CA GLU A 567 -7.41 21.70 -14.20
C GLU A 567 -6.38 21.51 -13.07
N ASP A 568 -6.19 20.27 -12.60
CA ASP A 568 -5.16 19.95 -11.58
C ASP A 568 -3.76 20.32 -12.07
N LEU A 569 -3.42 19.95 -13.32
CA LEU A 569 -2.13 20.28 -13.92
C LEU A 569 -1.91 21.80 -14.03
N LYS A 570 -2.97 22.55 -14.33
CA LYS A 570 -2.92 24.02 -14.41
C LYS A 570 -2.71 24.65 -13.03
N GLU A 571 -3.40 24.16 -12.00
CA GLU A 571 -3.24 24.64 -10.62
C GLU A 571 -1.83 24.35 -10.10
N ILE A 572 -1.34 23.11 -10.26
CA ILE A 572 0.01 22.71 -9.85
C ILE A 572 1.07 23.56 -10.56
N SER A 573 0.90 23.78 -11.87
CA SER A 573 1.81 24.60 -12.67
C SER A 573 1.78 26.09 -12.27
N ALA A 574 0.67 26.59 -11.75
CA ALA A 574 0.54 27.97 -11.27
C ALA A 574 1.19 28.18 -9.89
N ALA A 575 1.28 27.13 -9.08
CA ALA A 575 1.92 27.18 -7.77
C ALA A 575 3.45 27.39 -7.84
N VAL A 576 4.07 27.07 -8.98
CA VAL A 576 5.49 27.33 -9.26
C VAL A 576 5.62 28.06 -10.60
N PRO A 577 5.52 29.41 -10.61
CA PRO A 577 5.56 30.19 -11.83
C PRO A 577 6.88 30.01 -12.61
N ALA A 578 6.79 29.88 -13.92
CA ALA A 578 7.96 29.79 -14.78
C ALA A 578 8.78 31.10 -14.72
N GLY A 579 10.07 31.00 -14.41
CA GLY A 579 11.00 32.14 -14.42
C GLY A 579 11.29 32.80 -13.07
N GLU A 580 10.60 32.43 -11.99
CA GLU A 580 10.88 32.96 -10.63
C GLU A 580 11.98 32.19 -9.87
N VAL A 581 12.53 31.14 -10.48
CA VAL A 581 13.58 30.31 -9.90
C VAL A 581 14.97 30.93 -10.16
N ALA A 582 15.69 31.28 -9.09
CA ALA A 582 17.04 31.86 -9.17
C ALA A 582 18.13 30.79 -9.37
N GLY A 583 19.14 31.07 -10.21
CA GLY A 583 20.34 30.24 -10.41
C GLY A 583 20.50 29.65 -11.82
N SER A 584 21.73 29.30 -12.21
CA SER A 584 22.01 28.54 -13.44
C SER A 584 21.60 27.07 -13.24
N ARG A 585 20.89 26.51 -14.23
CA ARG A 585 20.41 25.11 -14.23
C ARG A 585 21.49 24.11 -14.61
N VAL A 586 22.53 24.60 -15.27
CA VAL A 586 23.63 23.81 -15.80
C VAL A 586 24.88 24.13 -15.00
N ILE A 587 25.65 23.10 -14.64
CA ILE A 587 26.99 23.26 -14.05
C ILE A 587 27.77 24.21 -14.96
N GLY A 588 28.45 25.23 -14.41
CA GLY A 588 29.05 26.31 -15.21
C GLY A 588 29.90 25.82 -16.40
N ALA A 589 30.62 24.71 -16.23
CA ALA A 589 31.43 24.08 -17.29
C ALA A 589 30.63 23.53 -18.49
N LEU A 590 29.34 23.25 -18.32
CA LEU A 590 28.42 22.75 -19.35
C LEU A 590 27.53 23.85 -19.94
N GLU A 591 27.51 25.05 -19.38
CA GLU A 591 26.66 26.16 -19.82
C GLU A 591 26.83 26.52 -21.31
N PRO A 592 28.05 26.51 -21.91
CA PRO A 592 28.23 26.75 -23.35
C PRO A 592 27.51 25.74 -24.25
N TYR A 593 27.29 24.53 -23.75
CA TYR A 593 26.65 23.42 -24.47
C TYR A 593 25.17 23.25 -24.10
N SER A 594 24.57 24.25 -23.47
CA SER A 594 23.12 24.28 -23.22
C SER A 594 22.38 24.72 -24.48
N TRP A 595 21.17 24.17 -24.66
CA TRP A 595 20.31 24.47 -25.81
C TRP A 595 20.08 25.98 -26.02
N ARG A 596 20.09 26.79 -24.95
CA ARG A 596 19.93 28.25 -25.01
C ARG A 596 21.13 29.00 -25.57
N ARG A 597 22.36 28.53 -25.31
CA ARG A 597 23.59 29.20 -25.78
C ARG A 597 24.03 28.72 -27.15
N GLU A 598 23.71 27.49 -27.53
CA GLU A 598 23.88 26.98 -28.89
C GLU A 598 23.22 27.92 -29.93
N TYR A 599 22.02 28.40 -29.65
CA TYR A 599 21.26 29.28 -30.55
C TYR A 599 21.86 30.70 -30.73
N LYS A 600 22.67 31.19 -29.79
CA LYS A 600 23.18 32.57 -29.83
C LYS A 600 24.50 32.76 -30.57
N GLY A 601 25.10 31.68 -31.08
CA GLY A 601 26.30 31.71 -31.92
C GLY A 601 27.57 32.17 -31.18
N VAL A 602 28.58 31.30 -31.11
CA VAL A 602 29.96 31.78 -30.96
C VAL A 602 30.35 32.41 -32.31
N PRO A 603 30.86 33.66 -32.37
CA PRO A 603 31.26 34.26 -33.63
C PRO A 603 32.34 33.41 -34.30
N VAL A 604 32.14 33.05 -35.57
CA VAL A 604 33.06 32.23 -36.40
C VAL A 604 34.39 32.94 -36.73
N ASN A 605 34.71 34.08 -36.11
CA ASN A 605 35.92 34.85 -36.37
C ASN A 605 36.77 35.02 -35.10
N ALA A 606 37.49 33.97 -34.67
CA ALA A 606 38.57 34.10 -33.69
C ALA A 606 39.72 33.07 -33.85
N MET A 607 39.83 32.41 -35.01
CA MET A 607 40.92 31.46 -35.32
C MET A 607 41.74 31.91 -36.54
N ALA A 608 42.05 33.20 -36.61
CA ALA A 608 43.06 33.74 -37.51
C ALA A 608 43.90 34.76 -36.73
N GLY A 609 45.02 34.31 -36.16
CA GLY A 609 46.01 35.18 -35.52
C GLY A 609 46.88 34.48 -34.50
N GLY A 610 48.01 33.92 -34.94
CA GLY A 610 49.06 33.42 -34.07
C GLY A 610 49.97 32.43 -34.79
N THR A 611 50.98 32.99 -35.47
CA THR A 611 52.15 32.29 -36.03
C THR A 611 52.89 31.43 -35.03
#